data_AF-A0A7X7C243-F1
#
_entry.id   AF-A0A7X7C243-F1
#
_cell.length_a   1.000
_cell.length_b   1.000
_cell.length_c   1.000
_cell.angle_alpha   90.00
_cell.angle_beta   90.00
_cell.angle_gamma   90.00
#
_symmetry.space_group_name_H-M   'P 1'
#
loop_
_entity.id
_entity.type
_entity.pdbx_description
1 polymer ?
#
loop_
_entity_poly.entity_id
_entity_poly.type
_entity_poly.pdbx_seq_one_letter_code
_entity_poly.pdbx_strand_id
1 'polypeptide(L)'
;MKKIIITLGILFAAVAISTAQEKGIIAEVLRNSVELKVDSMQEIIGFEDKVALKLKELELKYLFDVQKAETCFLCNTSKRIKKLQSAREERLQEILPRDQYVKYYSIENDLINIDTPIWSID
;
A
#
# COMPACT_ATOMS: atom_id res chain seq x y z
N MET A 1 47.71 11.71 -16.95
CA MET A 1 46.24 11.57 -17.07
C MET A 1 45.76 10.13 -16.79
N LYS A 2 46.21 9.47 -15.72
CA LYS A 2 45.76 8.11 -15.32
C LYS A 2 45.10 8.07 -13.94
N LYS A 3 45.38 9.05 -13.08
CA LYS A 3 44.85 9.13 -11.70
C LYS A 3 43.47 9.79 -11.59
N ILE A 4 43.10 10.64 -12.56
CA ILE A 4 41.80 11.36 -12.59
C ILE A 4 40.63 10.44 -12.98
N ILE A 5 40.91 9.40 -13.78
CA ILE A 5 39.89 8.45 -14.24
C ILE A 5 39.40 7.56 -13.08
N ILE A 6 40.28 7.26 -12.10
CA ILE A 6 39.95 6.41 -10.95
C ILE A 6 39.06 7.16 -9.94
N THR A 7 39.26 8.47 -9.77
CA THR A 7 38.44 9.29 -8.85
C THR A 7 37.02 9.52 -9.35
N LEU A 8 36.78 9.47 -10.67
CA LEU A 8 35.42 9.65 -11.22
C LEU A 8 34.53 8.42 -11.04
N GLY A 9 35.11 7.21 -11.05
CA GLY A 9 34.37 5.95 -10.85
C GLY A 9 33.83 5.76 -9.42
N ILE A 10 34.53 6.31 -8.42
CA ILE A 10 34.12 6.23 -7.01
C ILE A 10 32.91 7.12 -6.72
N LEU A 11 32.77 8.26 -7.42
CA LEU A 11 31.65 9.18 -7.24
C LEU A 11 30.31 8.61 -7.75
N PHE A 12 30.33 7.83 -8.84
CA PHE A 12 29.12 7.17 -9.37
C PHE A 12 28.63 6.01 -8.49
N ALA A 13 29.52 5.31 -7.78
CA ALA A 13 29.13 4.26 -6.84
C ALA A 13 28.36 4.80 -5.62
N ALA A 14 28.69 6.01 -5.14
CA ALA A 14 28.01 6.64 -4.01
C ALA A 14 26.55 7.00 -4.31
N VAL A 15 26.25 7.43 -5.55
CA VAL A 15 24.88 7.78 -5.96
C VAL A 15 23.98 6.53 -6.00
N ALA A 16 24.50 5.39 -6.44
CA ALA A 16 23.76 4.14 -6.48
C ALA A 16 23.35 3.64 -5.07
N ILE A 17 24.25 3.77 -4.08
CA ILE A 17 24.00 3.35 -2.69
C ILE A 17 22.88 4.18 -2.05
N SER A 18 22.85 5.49 -2.30
CA SER A 18 21.81 6.39 -1.77
C SER A 18 20.40 6.01 -2.27
N THR A 19 20.26 5.67 -3.56
CA THR A 19 18.96 5.27 -4.13
C THR A 19 18.46 3.92 -3.62
N ALA A 20 19.35 3.02 -3.21
CA ALA A 20 18.99 1.73 -2.64
C ALA A 20 18.46 1.88 -1.20
N GLN A 21 19.10 2.75 -0.41
CA GLN A 21 18.66 3.05 0.96
C GLN A 21 17.29 3.74 0.98
N GLU A 22 17.06 4.70 0.07
CA GLU A 22 15.76 5.37 -0.09
C GLU A 22 14.64 4.39 -0.43
N LYS A 23 14.89 3.43 -1.35
CA LYS A 23 13.93 2.37 -1.68
C LYS A 23 13.61 1.46 -0.49
N GLY A 24 14.61 1.15 0.35
CA GLY A 24 14.42 0.36 1.56
C GLY A 24 13.51 1.06 2.57
N ILE A 25 13.75 2.35 2.82
CA ILE A 25 12.94 3.16 3.74
C ILE A 25 11.49 3.26 3.25
N ILE A 26 11.27 3.51 1.95
CA ILE A 26 9.91 3.60 1.41
C ILE A 26 9.17 2.26 1.57
N ALA A 27 9.85 1.13 1.28
CA ALA A 27 9.24 -0.18 1.44
C ALA A 27 8.85 -0.49 2.90
N GLU A 28 9.65 -0.06 3.86
CA GLU A 28 9.34 -0.20 5.30
C GLU A 28 8.15 0.66 5.71
N VAL A 29 8.11 1.93 5.28
CA VAL A 29 6.98 2.84 5.57
C VAL A 29 5.67 2.28 5.02
N LEU A 30 5.68 1.77 3.78
CA LEU A 30 4.49 1.17 3.18
C LEU A 30 4.04 -0.09 3.94
N ARG A 31 4.98 -0.94 4.36
CA ARG A 31 4.66 -2.13 5.17
C ARG A 31 4.02 -1.73 6.50
N ASN A 32 4.64 -0.81 7.24
CA ASN A 32 4.13 -0.36 8.54
C ASN A 32 2.75 0.29 8.39
N SER A 33 2.54 1.09 7.35
CA SER A 33 1.24 1.70 7.07
C SER A 33 0.16 0.66 6.80
N VAL A 34 0.49 -0.41 6.08
CA VAL A 34 -0.45 -1.50 5.78
C VAL A 34 -0.73 -2.34 7.02
N GLU A 35 0.29 -2.64 7.83
CA GLU A 35 0.13 -3.36 9.09
C GLU A 35 -0.82 -2.61 10.02
N LEU A 36 -0.55 -1.33 10.29
CA LEU A 36 -1.40 -0.49 11.13
C LEU A 36 -2.85 -0.43 10.63
N LYS A 37 -3.04 -0.23 9.32
CA LYS A 37 -4.37 -0.16 8.71
C LYS A 37 -5.13 -1.48 8.90
N VAL A 38 -4.53 -2.60 8.50
CA VAL A 38 -5.22 -3.90 8.52
C VAL A 38 -5.42 -4.39 9.95
N ASP A 39 -4.49 -4.13 10.86
CA ASP A 39 -4.63 -4.49 12.28
C ASP A 39 -5.75 -3.71 12.94
N SER A 40 -5.84 -2.40 12.68
CA SER A 40 -6.96 -1.57 13.12
C SER A 40 -8.30 -2.06 12.56
N MET A 41 -8.35 -2.37 11.27
CA MET A 41 -9.55 -2.93 10.64
C MET A 41 -9.92 -4.30 11.22
N GLN A 42 -8.93 -5.13 11.56
CA GLN A 42 -9.13 -6.43 12.16
C GLN A 42 -9.74 -6.31 13.56
N GLU A 43 -9.23 -5.39 14.37
CA GLU A 43 -9.75 -5.09 15.71
C GLU A 43 -11.20 -4.62 15.66
N ILE A 44 -11.54 -3.74 14.71
CA ILE A 44 -12.89 -3.16 14.58
C ILE A 44 -13.89 -4.16 13.97
N ILE A 45 -13.49 -4.89 12.91
CA ILE A 45 -14.41 -5.74 12.13
C ILE A 45 -14.44 -7.18 12.68
N GLY A 46 -13.34 -7.66 13.25
CA GLY A 46 -13.22 -8.99 13.84
C GLY A 46 -13.01 -10.13 12.83
N PHE A 47 -12.30 -9.88 11.72
CA PHE A 47 -11.95 -10.97 10.79
C PHE A 47 -10.74 -11.80 11.26
N GLU A 48 -10.62 -13.04 10.76
CA GLU A 48 -9.58 -13.99 11.20
C GLU A 48 -8.17 -13.55 10.78
N ASP A 49 -7.15 -13.96 11.54
CA ASP A 49 -5.73 -13.65 11.26
C ASP A 49 -5.29 -14.06 9.84
N LYS A 50 -5.82 -15.18 9.34
CA LYS A 50 -5.54 -15.65 7.96
C LYS A 50 -6.06 -14.67 6.90
N VAL A 51 -7.17 -14.00 7.19
CA VAL A 51 -7.77 -12.97 6.33
C VAL A 51 -6.96 -11.69 6.45
N ALA A 52 -6.58 -11.29 7.66
CA ALA A 52 -5.71 -10.15 7.92
C ALA A 52 -4.38 -10.25 7.16
N LEU A 53 -3.74 -11.41 7.18
CA LEU A 53 -2.48 -11.63 6.45
C LEU A 53 -2.67 -11.44 4.92
N LYS A 54 -3.73 -12.02 4.35
CA LYS A 54 -4.06 -11.85 2.92
C LYS A 54 -4.34 -10.39 2.55
N LEU A 55 -5.02 -9.66 3.42
CA LEU A 55 -5.28 -8.24 3.23
C LEU A 55 -4.00 -7.42 3.27
N LYS A 56 -3.10 -7.68 4.23
CA LYS A 56 -1.78 -7.03 4.29
C LYS A 56 -0.98 -7.27 3.01
N GLU A 57 -0.97 -8.49 2.51
CA GLU A 57 -0.29 -8.80 1.24
C GLU A 57 -0.91 -8.08 0.03
N LEU A 58 -2.24 -8.06 -0.06
CA LEU A 58 -2.96 -7.38 -1.14
C LEU A 58 -2.70 -5.87 -1.13
N GLU A 59 -2.84 -5.23 0.02
CA GLU A 59 -2.69 -3.79 0.19
C GLU A 59 -1.25 -3.34 -0.05
N LEU A 60 -0.27 -4.08 0.49
CA LEU A 60 1.13 -3.79 0.27
C LEU A 60 1.51 -3.92 -1.21
N LYS A 61 1.02 -4.96 -1.88
CA LYS A 61 1.21 -5.14 -3.32
C LYS A 61 0.60 -3.96 -4.11
N TYR A 62 -0.61 -3.55 -3.77
CA TYR A 62 -1.28 -2.42 -4.40
C TYR A 62 -0.46 -1.13 -4.26
N LEU A 63 0.05 -0.82 -3.06
CA LEU A 63 0.87 0.37 -2.84
C LEU A 63 2.16 0.35 -3.66
N PHE A 64 2.85 -0.80 -3.76
CA PHE A 64 4.03 -0.92 -4.62
C PHE A 64 3.70 -0.76 -6.11
N ASP A 65 2.57 -1.32 -6.56
CA ASP A 65 2.14 -1.19 -7.95
C ASP A 65 1.72 0.26 -8.29
N VAL A 66 1.13 0.99 -7.34
CA VAL A 66 0.84 2.43 -7.44
C VAL A 66 2.14 3.24 -7.50
N GLN A 67 3.08 3.01 -6.60
CA GLN A 67 4.39 3.67 -6.61
C GLN A 67 5.12 3.47 -7.95
N LYS A 68 5.05 2.25 -8.50
CA LYS A 68 5.58 1.94 -9.83
C LYS A 68 4.84 2.67 -10.95
N ALA A 69 3.53 2.86 -10.83
CA ALA A 69 2.75 3.63 -11.80
C ALA A 69 3.09 5.12 -11.75
N GLU A 70 3.29 5.69 -10.57
CA GLU A 70 3.65 7.10 -10.36
C GLU A 70 5.05 7.43 -10.88
N THR A 71 6.00 6.51 -10.71
CA THR A 71 7.38 6.67 -11.22
C THR A 71 7.52 6.39 -12.73
N CYS A 72 6.45 6.00 -13.42
CA CYS A 72 6.48 5.75 -14.86
C CYS A 72 6.28 7.04 -15.67
N PHE A 73 7.37 7.62 -16.19
CA PHE A 73 7.37 8.87 -16.96
C PHE A 73 6.53 8.84 -18.25
N LEU A 74 6.38 7.67 -18.90
CA LEU A 74 5.70 7.52 -20.20
C LEU A 74 4.32 6.83 -20.09
N CYS A 75 3.84 6.56 -18.88
CA CYS A 75 2.54 5.91 -18.68
C CYS A 75 1.44 6.95 -18.52
N ASN A 76 0.22 6.62 -18.94
CA ASN A 76 -0.97 7.33 -18.43
C ASN A 76 -1.22 6.88 -16.98
N THR A 77 -0.56 7.54 -16.04
CA THR A 77 -0.56 7.22 -14.60
C THR A 77 -1.98 7.16 -14.04
N SER A 78 -2.84 8.13 -14.36
CA SER A 78 -4.23 8.14 -13.90
C SER A 78 -5.00 6.89 -14.36
N LYS A 79 -4.92 6.53 -15.65
CA LYS A 79 -5.58 5.33 -16.17
C LYS A 79 -5.03 4.05 -15.53
N ARG A 80 -3.72 4.02 -15.25
CA ARG A 80 -3.06 2.87 -14.63
C ARG A 80 -3.47 2.69 -13.17
N ILE A 81 -3.47 3.78 -12.39
CA ILE A 81 -3.91 3.76 -10.98
C ILE A 81 -5.38 3.35 -10.88
N LYS A 82 -6.27 3.86 -11.76
CA LYS A 82 -7.67 3.42 -11.79
C LYS A 82 -7.82 1.91 -11.99
N LYS A 83 -7.04 1.32 -12.91
CA LYS A 83 -7.04 -0.13 -13.12
C LYS A 83 -6.56 -0.90 -11.89
N LEU A 84 -5.50 -0.42 -11.25
CA LEU A 84 -4.98 -1.02 -10.01
C LEU A 84 -6.00 -0.94 -8.88
N GLN A 85 -6.71 0.18 -8.75
CA GLN A 85 -7.76 0.38 -7.76
C GLN A 85 -8.94 -0.58 -7.98
N SER A 86 -9.41 -0.71 -9.23
CA SER A 86 -10.47 -1.68 -9.55
C SER A 86 -10.05 -3.13 -9.25
N ALA A 87 -8.81 -3.50 -9.60
CA ALA A 87 -8.30 -4.84 -9.33
C ALA A 87 -8.13 -5.11 -7.82
N ARG A 88 -7.69 -4.10 -7.04
CA ARG A 88 -7.66 -4.17 -5.58
C ARG A 88 -9.06 -4.40 -5.03
N GLU A 89 -10.05 -3.68 -5.53
CA GLU A 89 -11.43 -3.76 -5.06
C GLU A 89 -12.07 -5.14 -5.29
N GLU A 90 -11.88 -5.69 -6.49
CA GLU A 90 -12.31 -7.05 -6.83
C GLU A 90 -11.71 -8.08 -5.87
N ARG A 91 -10.40 -7.97 -5.61
CA ARG A 91 -9.67 -8.85 -4.70
C ARG A 91 -10.10 -8.70 -3.25
N LEU A 92 -10.47 -7.51 -2.81
CA LEU A 92 -11.04 -7.29 -1.48
C LEU A 92 -12.36 -8.04 -1.31
N GLN A 93 -13.23 -7.99 -2.32
CA GLN A 93 -14.51 -8.73 -2.30
C GLN A 93 -14.33 -10.26 -2.35
N GLU A 94 -13.23 -10.75 -2.91
CA GLU A 94 -12.89 -12.18 -2.87
C GLU A 94 -12.37 -12.64 -1.49
N ILE A 95 -11.62 -11.77 -0.80
CA ILE A 95 -10.99 -12.09 0.49
C ILE A 95 -11.99 -11.95 1.64
N LEU A 96 -12.80 -10.90 1.61
CA LEU A 96 -13.75 -10.55 2.66
C LEU A 96 -15.16 -11.04 2.31
N PRO A 97 -15.85 -11.73 3.24
CA PRO A 97 -17.29 -11.87 3.20
C PRO A 97 -18.00 -10.53 2.99
N ARG A 98 -19.16 -10.54 2.34
CA ARG A 98 -19.85 -9.32 1.92
C ARG A 98 -20.12 -8.33 3.06
N ASP A 99 -20.46 -8.80 4.25
CA ASP A 99 -20.69 -7.98 5.44
C ASP A 99 -19.40 -7.32 5.95
N GLN A 100 -18.30 -8.08 5.98
CA GLN A 100 -17.00 -7.55 6.38
C GLN A 100 -16.44 -6.58 5.34
N TYR A 101 -16.65 -6.85 4.05
CA TYR A 101 -16.28 -5.96 2.96
C TYR A 101 -17.00 -4.61 3.06
N VAL A 102 -18.32 -4.61 3.31
CA VAL A 102 -19.08 -3.36 3.47
C VAL A 102 -18.53 -2.56 4.65
N LYS A 103 -18.26 -3.20 5.79
CA LYS A 103 -17.65 -2.52 6.95
C LYS A 103 -16.27 -1.95 6.62
N TYR A 104 -15.43 -2.74 5.95
CA TYR A 104 -14.09 -2.33 5.53
C TYR A 104 -14.14 -1.09 4.64
N TYR A 105 -15.00 -1.12 3.61
CA TYR A 105 -15.21 0.01 2.70
C TYR A 105 -15.74 1.24 3.44
N SER A 106 -16.70 1.06 4.35
CA SER A 106 -17.27 2.16 5.12
C SER A 106 -16.25 2.84 6.03
N ILE A 107 -15.40 2.06 6.71
CA ILE A 107 -14.35 2.63 7.58
C ILE A 107 -13.27 3.30 6.75
N GLU A 108 -12.82 2.67 5.66
CA GLU A 108 -11.76 3.22 4.80
C GLU A 108 -12.14 4.58 4.18
N ASN A 109 -13.43 4.79 3.92
CA ASN A 109 -13.94 6.02 3.30
C ASN A 109 -14.58 6.98 4.31
N ASP A 110 -14.31 6.82 5.61
CA ASP A 110 -14.87 7.64 6.70
C ASP A 110 -16.41 7.79 6.64
N LEU A 111 -17.10 6.76 6.13
CA LEU A 111 -18.56 6.76 5.95
C LEU A 111 -19.31 6.41 7.24
N ILE A 112 -18.61 5.84 8.22
CA ILE A 112 -19.15 5.56 9.55
C ILE A 112 -18.21 6.14 10.60
N ASN A 113 -18.79 6.83 11.59
CA ASN A 113 -18.04 7.20 12.78
C ASN A 113 -18.01 5.98 13.71
N ILE A 114 -16.81 5.43 13.91
CA ILE A 114 -16.55 4.22 14.72
C ILE A 114 -16.99 4.43 16.18
N ASP A 115 -17.03 5.70 16.65
CA ASP A 115 -17.48 6.06 18.01
C ASP A 115 -19.01 6.05 18.17
N THR A 116 -19.76 5.98 17.07
CA THR A 116 -21.22 5.85 17.10
C THR A 116 -21.64 4.41 16.81
N PRO A 117 -22.35 3.75 17.75
CA PRO A 117 -22.81 2.38 17.53
C PRO A 117 -23.75 2.29 16.32
N ILE A 118 -23.55 1.28 15.47
CA ILE A 118 -24.32 1.09 14.22
C ILE A 118 -25.84 0.95 14.46
N TRP A 119 -26.28 0.61 15.67
CA TRP A 119 -27.68 0.50 16.07
C TRP A 119 -28.34 1.83 16.50
N SER A 120 -27.63 2.95 16.49
CA SER A 120 -28.20 4.28 16.81
C SER A 120 -28.59 5.10 15.58
N ILE A 121 -28.55 4.49 14.38
CA ILE A 121 -29.01 5.09 13.13
C ILE A 121 -30.41 4.52 12.86
N ASP A 122 -31.41 5.06 13.54
CA ASP A 122 -32.83 4.84 13.28
C ASP A 122 -33.36 5.89 12.29
#